data_AF-G0MSM5-F1
#
_entry.id   AF-G0MSM5-F1
#
_cell.length_a   1.000
_cell.length_b   1.000
_cell.length_c   1.000
_cell.angle_alpha   90.00
_cell.angle_beta   90.00
_cell.angle_gamma   90.00
#
_symmetry.space_group_name_H-M   'P 1'
#
loop_
_entity.id
_entity.type
_entity.pdbx_description
1 polymer ?
#
loop_
_entity_poly.entity_id
_entity_poly.type
_entity_poly.pdbx_seq_one_letter_code
_entity_poly.pdbx_strand_id
1 'polypeptide(L)'
;MQFEIGSNVVNFSNMASVKERLIRVRGWVQGMLEDAEMRRELCRAQILDEDMEYGEVLIAFMQEYTELCDQISEFKAELAKFDGHMENISKLELTSERLKRDLRDVEADFARMVEDSFSS
;
A
#
# COMPACT_ATOMS: atom_id res chain seq x y z
N MET A 1 9.19 -5.19 -18.19
CA MET A 1 8.54 -4.09 -17.47
C MET A 1 8.84 -4.25 -15.98
N GLN A 2 9.29 -3.19 -15.32
CA GLN A 2 9.65 -3.23 -13.90
C GLN A 2 9.49 -1.84 -13.27
N PHE A 3 9.37 -1.79 -11.95
CA PHE A 3 9.39 -0.55 -11.17
C PHE A 3 10.07 -0.79 -9.81
N GLU A 4 10.37 0.28 -9.08
CA GLU A 4 11.11 0.20 -7.82
C GLU A 4 10.21 0.48 -6.60
N ILE A 5 10.45 -0.26 -5.52
CA ILE A 5 9.94 0.03 -4.18
C ILE A 5 11.14 0.07 -3.23
N GLY A 6 11.54 1.28 -2.82
CA GLY A 6 12.82 1.48 -2.12
C GLY A 6 13.98 0.99 -2.98
N SER A 7 14.80 0.09 -2.45
CA SER A 7 15.90 -0.55 -3.19
C SER A 7 15.51 -1.82 -3.95
N ASN A 8 14.24 -2.24 -3.92
CA ASN A 8 13.80 -3.49 -4.52
C ASN A 8 13.20 -3.28 -5.90
N VAL A 9 13.62 -4.10 -6.87
CA VAL A 9 13.03 -4.13 -8.21
C VAL A 9 11.86 -5.11 -8.25
N VAL A 10 10.69 -4.62 -8.68
CA VAL A 10 9.46 -5.38 -8.83
C VAL A 10 9.18 -5.62 -10.32
N ASN A 11 8.93 -6.88 -10.68
CA ASN A 11 8.65 -7.32 -12.05
C ASN A 11 7.68 -8.53 -12.06
N PHE A 12 7.42 -9.10 -13.23
CA PHE A 12 6.44 -10.18 -13.38
C PHE A 12 6.71 -11.44 -12.56
N SER A 13 7.96 -11.74 -12.22
CA SER A 13 8.30 -12.96 -11.47
C SER A 13 8.04 -12.85 -9.97
N ASN A 14 8.03 -11.63 -9.42
CA ASN A 14 7.90 -11.40 -7.99
C ASN A 14 6.67 -10.55 -7.58
N MET A 15 5.93 -9.97 -8.55
CA MET A 15 4.82 -9.05 -8.26
C MET A 15 3.77 -9.60 -7.29
N ALA A 16 3.41 -10.89 -7.39
CA ALA A 16 2.38 -11.49 -6.53
C ALA A 16 2.83 -11.56 -5.06
N SER A 17 4.08 -11.98 -4.81
CA SER A 17 4.66 -12.02 -3.47
C SER A 17 4.82 -10.61 -2.88
N VAL A 18 5.25 -9.65 -3.71
CA VAL A 18 5.39 -8.25 -3.29
C VAL A 18 4.02 -7.66 -2.94
N LYS A 19 2.97 -7.94 -3.73
CA LYS A 19 1.60 -7.50 -3.47
C LYS A 19 1.09 -8.01 -2.13
N GLU A 20 1.22 -9.30 -1.86
CA GLU A 20 0.80 -9.91 -0.61
C GLU A 20 1.52 -9.29 0.60
N ARG A 21 2.84 -9.06 0.47
CA ARG A 21 3.62 -8.40 1.52
C ARG A 21 3.17 -6.96 1.75
N LEU A 22 2.94 -6.18 0.68
CA LEU A 22 2.44 -4.82 0.79
C LEU A 22 1.07 -4.76 1.47
N ILE A 23 0.15 -5.68 1.14
CA ILE A 23 -1.16 -5.75 1.81
C ILE A 23 -1.00 -5.96 3.31
N ARG A 24 -0.12 -6.89 3.72
CA ARG A 24 0.15 -7.14 5.14
C ARG A 24 0.73 -5.91 5.85
N VAL A 25 1.75 -5.28 5.27
CA VAL A 25 2.40 -4.11 5.85
C VAL A 25 1.43 -2.93 5.93
N ARG A 26 0.66 -2.68 4.87
CA ARG A 26 -0.39 -1.66 4.85
C ARG A 26 -1.43 -1.90 5.95
N GLY A 27 -1.87 -3.14 6.13
CA GLY A 27 -2.81 -3.50 7.19
C GLY A 27 -2.24 -3.25 8.59
N TRP A 28 -0.95 -3.53 8.79
CA TRP A 28 -0.27 -3.25 10.05
C TRP A 28 -0.16 -1.74 10.34
N VAL A 29 0.26 -0.94 9.36
CA VAL A 29 0.34 0.53 9.49
C VAL A 29 -1.05 1.15 9.70
N GLN A 30 -2.08 0.62 9.04
CA GLN A 30 -3.47 1.04 9.26
C GLN A 30 -3.90 0.81 10.72
N GLY A 31 -3.56 -0.33 11.30
CA GLY A 31 -3.84 -0.61 12.71
C GLY A 31 -3.11 0.34 13.67
N MET A 32 -1.86 0.70 13.36
CA MET A 32 -1.11 1.70 14.14
C MET A 32 -1.72 3.10 14.05
N LEU A 33 -2.20 3.48 12.86
CA LEU A 33 -2.91 4.75 12.67
C LEU A 33 -4.17 4.81 13.52
N GLU A 34 -4.98 3.75 13.52
CA GLU A 34 -6.21 3.67 14.31
C GLU A 34 -5.94 3.76 15.83
N ASP A 35 -4.89 3.07 16.31
CA ASP A 35 -4.45 3.18 17.71
C ASP A 35 -4.00 4.60 18.06
N ALA A 36 -3.19 5.24 17.21
CA ALA A 36 -2.74 6.61 17.41
C ALA A 36 -3.90 7.61 17.40
N GLU A 37 -4.88 7.44 16.50
CA GLU A 37 -6.09 8.29 16.47
C GLU A 37 -6.95 8.11 17.72
N MET A 38 -7.09 6.88 18.23
CA MET A 38 -7.77 6.61 19.50
C MET A 38 -7.05 7.28 20.68
N ARG A 39 -5.73 7.10 20.77
CA ARG A 39 -4.91 7.73 21.82
C ARG A 39 -4.98 9.25 21.77
N ARG A 40 -4.97 9.84 20.57
CA ARG A 40 -5.11 11.28 20.38
C ARG A 40 -6.45 11.77 20.93
N GLU A 41 -7.54 11.04 20.70
CA GLU A 41 -8.86 11.44 21.20
C GLU A 41 -8.96 11.29 22.72
N LEU A 42 -8.35 10.26 23.31
CA LEU A 42 -8.24 10.14 24.77
C LEU A 42 -7.45 11.31 25.38
N CYS A 43 -6.31 11.63 24.78
CA CYS A 43 -5.47 12.76 25.19
C CYS A 43 -6.24 14.09 25.08
N ARG A 44 -6.99 14.29 23.99
CA ARG A 44 -7.88 15.44 23.81
C ARG A 44 -8.94 15.54 24.91
N ALA A 45 -9.57 14.42 25.26
CA ALA A 45 -10.59 14.39 26.30
C ALA A 45 -9.99 14.77 27.65
N GLN A 46 -8.78 14.28 27.97
CA GLN A 46 -8.07 14.65 29.19
C GLN A 46 -7.69 16.14 29.22
N ILE A 47 -7.22 16.70 28.11
CA ILE A 47 -6.91 18.15 28.01
C ILE A 47 -8.16 19.01 28.25
N LEU A 48 -9.32 18.55 27.81
CA LEU A 48 -10.60 19.26 27.94
C LEU A 48 -11.33 18.99 29.25
N ASP A 49 -10.78 18.14 30.13
CA ASP A 49 -11.39 17.82 31.42
C ASP A 49 -11.42 19.07 32.31
N GLU A 50 -12.61 19.39 32.83
CA GLU A 50 -12.85 20.58 33.66
C GLU A 50 -12.12 20.49 35.00
N ASP A 51 -11.84 19.27 35.47
CA ASP A 51 -11.09 18.99 36.70
C ASP A 51 -9.56 18.94 36.46
N MET A 52 -9.09 19.15 35.22
CA MET A 52 -7.67 19.14 34.90
C MET A 52 -6.95 20.32 35.55
N GLU A 53 -6.01 20.03 36.45
CA GLU A 53 -5.18 21.06 37.07
C GLU A 53 -4.24 21.70 36.03
N TYR A 54 -4.32 23.03 35.93
CA TYR A 54 -3.40 23.81 35.10
C TYR A 54 -1.97 23.70 35.65
N GLY A 55 -1.05 23.17 34.84
CA GLY A 55 0.33 22.96 35.25
C GLY A 55 1.10 21.99 34.35
N GLU A 56 2.09 21.32 34.93
CA GLU A 56 2.98 20.39 34.20
C GLU A 56 2.22 19.22 33.56
N VAL A 57 1.13 18.75 34.18
CA VAL A 57 0.30 17.66 33.66
C VAL A 57 -0.42 18.05 32.37
N LEU A 58 -1.07 19.21 32.34
CA LEU A 58 -1.71 19.74 31.13
C LEU A 58 -0.69 19.94 30.00
N ILE A 59 0.50 20.47 30.32
CA ILE A 59 1.59 20.65 29.35
C ILE A 59 2.03 19.30 28.78
N ALA A 60 2.18 18.28 29.62
CA ALA A 60 2.56 16.93 29.18
C ALA A 60 1.52 16.33 28.23
N PHE A 61 0.23 16.45 28.53
CA PHE A 61 -0.81 15.98 27.62
C PHE A 61 -0.85 16.78 26.31
N MET A 62 -0.68 18.10 26.35
CA MET A 62 -0.60 18.89 25.11
C MET A 62 0.60 18.50 24.24
N GLN A 63 1.74 18.16 24.85
CA GLN A 63 2.91 17.64 24.14
C GLN A 63 2.60 16.26 23.52
N GLU A 64 2.07 15.31 24.29
CA GLU A 64 1.68 14.00 23.77
C GLU A 64 0.66 14.11 22.64
N TYR A 65 -0.34 15.00 22.76
CA TYR A 65 -1.32 15.25 21.72
C TYR A 65 -0.67 15.72 20.41
N THR A 66 0.33 16.60 20.52
CA THR A 66 1.06 17.13 19.37
C THR A 66 1.88 16.03 18.70
N GLU A 67 2.62 15.23 19.49
CA GLU A 67 3.39 14.09 19.00
C GLU A 67 2.50 13.06 18.29
N LEU A 68 1.32 12.78 18.85
CA LEU A 68 0.34 11.89 18.22
C LEU A 68 -0.18 12.45 16.89
N CYS A 69 -0.38 13.76 16.77
CA CYS A 69 -0.77 14.39 15.51
C CYS A 69 0.31 14.25 14.43
N ASP A 70 1.58 14.38 14.81
CA ASP A 70 2.72 14.19 13.90
C ASP A 70 2.80 12.73 13.46
N GLN A 71 2.71 11.77 14.39
CA GLN A 71 2.69 10.33 14.08
C GLN A 71 1.54 9.95 13.15
N ILE A 72 0.33 10.47 13.40
CA ILE A 72 -0.84 10.24 12.53
C ILE A 72 -0.58 10.76 11.11
N SER A 73 0.05 11.93 11.00
CA SER A 73 0.41 12.53 9.71
C SER A 73 1.42 11.65 8.95
N GLU A 74 2.41 11.10 9.66
CA GLU A 74 3.40 10.18 9.09
C GLU A 74 2.76 8.87 8.60
N PHE A 75 1.91 8.23 9.41
CA PHE A 75 1.21 7.01 9.00
C PHE A 75 0.31 7.24 7.79
N LYS A 76 -0.41 8.38 7.73
CA LYS A 76 -1.24 8.73 6.55
C LYS A 76 -0.39 8.90 5.30
N ALA A 77 0.77 9.55 5.41
CA ALA A 77 1.69 9.69 4.30
C ALA A 77 2.26 8.34 3.84
N GLU A 78 2.55 7.44 4.77
CA GLU A 78 3.05 6.09 4.47
C GLU A 78 1.98 5.22 3.78
N LEU A 79 0.74 5.23 4.27
CA LEU A 79 -0.37 4.52 3.63
C LEU A 79 -0.60 5.00 2.19
N ALA A 80 -0.53 6.31 1.94
CA ALA A 80 -0.63 6.87 0.60
C ALA A 80 0.48 6.38 -0.33
N LYS A 81 1.71 6.20 0.17
CA LYS A 81 2.82 5.60 -0.60
C LYS A 81 2.51 4.13 -0.94
N PHE A 82 1.98 3.36 0.00
CA PHE A 82 1.58 1.97 -0.26
C PHE A 82 0.48 1.87 -1.31
N ASP A 83 -0.51 2.76 -1.28
CA ASP A 83 -1.57 2.80 -2.28
C ASP A 83 -0.99 3.07 -3.69
N GLY A 84 -0.03 3.99 -3.81
CA GLY A 84 0.70 4.22 -5.07
C GLY A 84 1.50 3.00 -5.56
N HIS A 85 2.15 2.28 -4.66
CA HIS A 85 2.83 1.03 -5.01
C HIS A 85 1.85 -0.07 -5.47
N MET A 86 0.69 -0.19 -4.82
CA MET A 86 -0.36 -1.12 -5.21
C MET A 86 -0.96 -0.80 -6.58
N GLU A 87 -1.08 0.48 -6.93
CA GLU A 87 -1.50 0.90 -8.26
C GLU A 87 -0.49 0.46 -9.34
N ASN A 88 0.81 0.63 -9.07
CA ASN A 88 1.87 0.18 -9.99
C ASN A 88 1.88 -1.34 -10.17
N ILE A 89 1.64 -2.10 -9.11
CA ILE A 89 1.47 -3.56 -9.22
C ILE A 89 0.25 -3.89 -10.08
N SER A 90 -0.87 -3.20 -9.88
CA SER A 90 -2.09 -3.44 -10.66
C SER A 90 -1.88 -3.19 -12.17
N LYS A 91 -1.11 -2.15 -12.53
CA LYS A 91 -0.69 -1.89 -13.92
C LYS A 91 0.18 -3.01 -14.48
N LEU A 92 1.08 -3.57 -13.67
CA LEU A 92 1.93 -4.69 -14.06
C LEU A 92 1.11 -5.97 -14.24
N GLU A 93 0.14 -6.24 -13.36
CA GLU A 93 -0.80 -7.37 -13.49
C GLU A 93 -1.62 -7.29 -14.78
N LEU A 94 -2.21 -6.12 -15.08
CA LEU A 94 -2.95 -5.88 -16.32
C LEU A 94 -2.07 -6.11 -17.55
N THR A 95 -0.82 -5.65 -17.51
CA THR A 95 0.13 -5.86 -18.61
C THR A 95 0.48 -7.34 -18.78
N SER A 96 0.65 -8.07 -17.69
CA SER A 96 0.91 -9.52 -17.70
C SER A 96 -0.25 -10.28 -18.35
N GLU A 97 -1.48 -9.97 -17.97
CA GLU A 97 -2.67 -10.62 -18.53
C GLU A 97 -2.87 -10.30 -20.02
N ARG A 98 -2.55 -9.08 -20.44
CA ARG A 98 -2.54 -8.71 -21.86
C ARG A 98 -1.52 -9.53 -22.64
N LEU A 99 -0.27 -9.60 -22.16
CA LEU A 99 0.79 -10.37 -22.83
C LEU A 99 0.43 -11.85 -22.95
N LYS A 100 -0.18 -12.44 -21.92
CA LYS A 100 -0.67 -13.84 -21.98
C LYS A 100 -1.77 -14.05 -23.01
N ARG A 101 -2.61 -13.04 -23.27
CA ARG A 101 -3.64 -13.11 -24.32
C ARG A 101 -2.97 -13.02 -25.69
N ASP A 102 -2.15 -12.00 -25.89
CA ASP A 102 -1.47 -11.75 -27.16
C ASP A 102 -0.60 -12.95 -27.57
N LEU A 103 0.09 -13.60 -26.61
CA LEU A 103 0.84 -14.84 -26.85
C LEU A 103 -0.06 -16.00 -27.32
N ARG A 104 -1.22 -16.19 -26.69
CA ARG A 104 -2.18 -17.24 -27.09
C ARG A 104 -2.72 -17.01 -28.50
N ASP A 105 -2.95 -15.75 -28.87
CA ASP A 105 -3.41 -15.39 -30.21
C ASP A 105 -2.32 -15.70 -31.25
N VAL A 106 -1.06 -15.36 -30.96
CA VAL A 106 0.09 -15.68 -31.82
C VAL A 106 0.31 -17.20 -31.94
N GLU A 107 0.19 -17.94 -30.84
CA GLU A 107 0.29 -19.41 -30.84
C GLU A 107 -0.81 -20.05 -31.71
N ALA A 108 -2.05 -19.52 -31.64
CA ALA A 108 -3.16 -19.99 -32.46
C ALA A 108 -3.00 -19.64 -33.95
N ASP A 109 -2.48 -18.44 -34.26
CA ASP A 109 -2.15 -18.04 -35.63
C ASP A 109 -1.06 -18.94 -36.22
N PHE A 110 -0.01 -19.21 -35.44
CA PHE A 110 1.07 -20.10 -35.85
C PHE A 110 0.55 -21.53 -36.10
N ALA A 111 -0.26 -22.08 -35.21
CA ALA A 111 -0.85 -23.41 -35.38
C ALA A 111 -1.68 -23.52 -36.68
N ARG A 112 -2.51 -22.51 -36.97
CA ARG A 112 -3.30 -22.45 -38.21
C ARG A 112 -2.42 -22.40 -39.46
N MET A 113 -1.38 -21.56 -39.47
CA MET A 113 -0.45 -21.49 -40.59
C MET A 113 0.26 -22.84 -40.85
N VAL A 114 0.61 -23.55 -39.77
CA VAL A 114 1.22 -24.88 -39.87
C VAL A 114 0.22 -25.87 -40.46
N GLU A 115 -1.02 -25.91 -39.98
CA GLU A 115 -2.08 -26.79 -40.52
C GLU A 115 -2.35 -26.54 -42.01
N ASP A 116 -2.45 -25.27 -42.43
CA ASP A 116 -2.65 -24.88 -43.83
C ASP A 116 -1.47 -25.30 -44.74
N SER A 117 -0.25 -25.29 -44.19
CA SER A 117 0.97 -25.71 -44.92
C SER A 117 1.09 -27.22 -45.12
N PHE A 118 0.40 -28.04 -44.31
CA PHE A 118 0.37 -29.50 -44.46
C PHE A 118 -0.84 -30.00 -45.28
N SER A 119 -1.82 -29.14 -45.51
CA SER A 119 -3.05 -29.45 -46.26
C SER A 119 -3.10 -28.85 -47.67
N SER A 120 -2.02 -28.15 -48.07
CA SER A 120 -1.74 -27.67 -49.43
C SER A 120 -0.75 -28.58 -50.16
#